data_AF-A0A2K8QPN7-F1
#
_entry.id   AF-A0A2K8QPN7-F1
#
_cell.length_a   1.000
_cell.length_b   1.000
_cell.length_c   1.000
_cell.angle_alpha   90.00
_cell.angle_beta   90.00
_cell.angle_gamma   90.00
#
_symmetry.space_group_name_H-M   'P 1'
#
loop_
_entity.id
_entity.type
_entity.pdbx_description
1 polymer ?
#
loop_
_entity_poly.entity_id
_entity_poly.type
_entity_poly.pdbx_seq_one_letter_code
_entity_poly.pdbx_strand_id
1 'polypeptide(L)'
;MSDIDFSKKISFQRPFSKPKDKKDAYAIEREFESDRGRIINSAAIRRLQQKTQVFPLERNAAVRSRLTHSMEVQQVGRYIAKEILGQLRKNGQLGALGLATLETPFESLIEMACLMHDIGNPPFGHFGEAAINNWFSQRLAPEGKPPGASEDPCQVACLRLDDEGDAELNALRSRIRHDLSNFEGNAQAIRLVHSLLKLNLTYAQVGCILKYTKPAYWAQPIPPDYSYLMKKAGFYLSEEAFVRQLRSELGMGEFHRHPLTYIMEAADDISYCIADLEDAVEKKIVTYQQLYERLEDAWGARAEKDVFSRTIERAYTERQHMQGRSESDQFFMKLRVNTVNTMVGYVTRRFIEHLPAIYDGSFNRSLLEEDKDDYGRLLKIFKDVARKFVFNHHEVEQLELQGDRIISGLLEIYSPLLNMPYRDFCQLVNDDTHKRYPIETRLYHKLSSKHCHAYREATCALSALADAEQEVWEYYYRARLILDYISGMTDLYAYDEYRRLMAVD
;
A
#
# COMPACT_ATOMS: atom_id res chain seq x y z
N MET A 1 -10.18 26.87 -14.00
CA MET A 1 -8.89 26.86 -13.28
C MET A 1 -8.80 27.93 -12.21
N SER A 2 -9.70 28.93 -12.15
CA SER A 2 -9.62 30.06 -11.19
C SER A 2 -9.68 29.68 -9.70
N ASP A 3 -10.12 28.46 -9.37
CA ASP A 3 -10.30 28.00 -7.98
C ASP A 3 -9.26 26.96 -7.52
N ILE A 4 -8.28 26.62 -8.37
CA ILE A 4 -7.24 25.62 -8.06
C ILE A 4 -6.06 26.30 -7.34
N ASP A 5 -5.79 25.87 -6.11
CA ASP A 5 -4.70 26.40 -5.29
C ASP A 5 -4.03 25.27 -4.48
N PHE A 6 -2.85 24.82 -4.91
CA PHE A 6 -2.10 23.74 -4.26
C PHE A 6 -1.60 24.11 -2.86
N SER A 7 -1.55 25.39 -2.49
CA SER A 7 -1.18 25.77 -1.12
C SER A 7 -2.16 25.23 -0.08
N LYS A 8 -3.40 24.97 -0.48
CA LYS A 8 -4.44 24.34 0.37
C LYS A 8 -4.30 22.81 0.49
N LYS A 9 -3.58 22.16 -0.45
CA LYS A 9 -3.37 20.71 -0.48
C LYS A 9 -1.99 20.31 0.07
N ILE A 10 -1.00 21.19 -0.05
CA ILE A 10 0.38 20.98 0.44
C ILE A 10 0.50 21.57 1.85
N SER A 11 -0.27 21.00 2.79
CA SER A 11 -0.24 21.40 4.20
C SER A 11 1.01 20.86 4.91
N PHE A 12 1.76 21.76 5.57
CA PHE A 12 2.91 21.42 6.42
C PHE A 12 2.52 21.16 7.89
N GLN A 13 1.22 21.19 8.22
CA GLN A 13 0.73 20.86 9.57
C GLN A 13 0.90 19.37 9.86
N ARG A 14 0.96 19.00 11.14
CA ARG A 14 1.23 17.63 11.61
C ARG A 14 0.25 17.24 12.72
N PRO A 15 -0.16 15.97 12.81
CA PRO A 15 -1.22 15.53 13.72
C PRO A 15 -0.88 15.64 15.21
N PHE A 16 0.40 15.49 15.57
CA PHE A 16 0.83 15.51 16.97
C PHE A 16 1.61 16.78 17.35
N SER A 17 1.57 17.81 16.51
CA SER A 17 2.27 19.07 16.75
C SER A 17 1.29 20.22 16.87
N LYS A 18 1.67 21.24 17.67
CA LYS A 18 0.91 22.49 17.70
C LYS A 18 0.87 23.10 16.28
N PRO A 19 -0.27 23.69 15.87
CA PRO A 19 -0.35 24.39 14.59
C PRO A 19 0.76 25.41 14.45
N LYS A 20 1.40 25.45 13.28
CA LYS A 20 2.49 26.37 12.96
C LYS A 20 1.97 27.42 11.97
N ASP A 21 2.28 28.70 12.19
CA ASP A 21 2.11 29.73 11.16
C ASP A 21 3.47 30.01 10.52
N LYS A 22 3.65 29.57 9.27
CA LYS A 22 4.87 29.78 8.50
C LYS A 22 4.53 30.48 7.20
N LYS A 23 5.17 31.63 6.94
CA LYS A 23 5.00 32.43 5.73
C LYS A 23 6.20 32.40 4.80
N ASP A 24 7.37 32.02 5.33
CA ASP A 24 8.61 31.91 4.58
C ASP A 24 8.70 30.56 3.84
N ALA A 25 9.02 30.61 2.54
CA ALA A 25 9.08 29.43 1.67
C ALA A 25 10.11 28.40 2.16
N TYR A 26 11.28 28.86 2.60
CA TYR A 26 12.33 27.97 3.11
C TYR A 26 11.92 27.30 4.42
N ALA A 27 11.25 28.03 5.32
CA ALA A 27 10.70 27.46 6.54
C ALA A 27 9.64 26.37 6.27
N ILE A 28 8.84 26.50 5.21
CA ILE A 28 7.89 25.48 4.74
C ILE A 28 8.66 24.27 4.18
N GLU A 29 9.62 24.50 3.28
CA GLU A 29 10.46 23.45 2.68
C GLU A 29 11.13 22.57 3.76
N ARG A 30 11.66 23.17 4.82
CA ARG A 30 12.26 22.44 5.95
C ARG A 30 11.31 21.47 6.66
N GLU A 31 10.00 21.68 6.62
CA GLU A 31 9.06 20.70 7.17
C GLU A 31 8.99 19.44 6.29
N PHE A 32 9.02 19.60 4.97
CA PHE A 32 9.03 18.46 4.04
C PHE A 32 10.40 17.75 4.01
N GLU A 33 11.50 18.48 4.15
CA GLU A 33 12.81 17.87 4.37
C GLU A 33 12.88 17.10 5.70
N SER A 34 12.18 17.57 6.74
CA SER A 34 12.03 16.79 7.97
C SER A 34 11.24 15.50 7.73
N ASP A 35 10.22 15.50 6.86
CA ASP A 35 9.52 14.27 6.47
C ASP A 35 10.44 13.29 5.77
N ARG A 36 11.25 13.75 4.80
CA ARG A 36 12.27 12.89 4.15
C ARG A 36 13.18 12.23 5.18
N GLY A 37 13.71 13.01 6.12
CA GLY A 37 14.58 12.50 7.19
C GLY A 37 13.89 11.42 8.04
N ARG A 38 12.62 11.62 8.43
CA ARG A 38 11.84 10.65 9.22
C ARG A 38 11.59 9.35 8.44
N ILE A 39 11.29 9.46 7.15
CA ILE A 39 10.96 8.32 6.27
C ILE A 39 12.22 7.49 5.98
N ILE A 40 13.27 8.12 5.46
CA ILE A 40 14.51 7.43 5.06
C ILE A 40 15.17 6.71 6.25
N ASN A 41 15.17 7.33 7.44
CA ASN A 41 15.75 6.73 8.64
C ASN A 41 14.82 5.72 9.33
N SER A 42 13.60 5.52 8.84
CA SER A 42 12.64 4.58 9.43
C SER A 42 13.09 3.12 9.26
N ALA A 43 12.98 2.35 10.33
CA ALA A 43 13.19 0.91 10.26
C ALA A 43 12.20 0.21 9.32
N ALA A 44 11.01 0.78 9.10
CA ALA A 44 10.04 0.21 8.17
C ALA A 44 10.50 0.30 6.71
N ILE A 45 11.14 1.40 6.30
CA ILE A 45 11.78 1.49 4.98
C ILE A 45 12.92 0.47 4.86
N ARG A 46 13.77 0.34 5.88
CA ARG A 46 14.83 -0.68 5.86
C ARG A 46 14.30 -2.12 5.74
N ARG A 47 13.15 -2.45 6.34
CA ARG A 47 12.55 -3.79 6.21
C ARG A 47 12.15 -4.14 4.79
N LEU A 48 11.88 -3.16 3.92
CA LEU A 48 11.52 -3.41 2.52
C LEU A 48 12.65 -4.12 1.74
N GLN A 49 13.90 -4.05 2.19
CA GLN A 49 15.01 -4.78 1.58
C GLN A 49 14.91 -6.31 1.75
N GLN A 50 14.13 -6.77 2.73
CA GLN A 50 13.88 -8.19 3.04
C GLN A 50 12.40 -8.57 2.85
N LYS A 51 11.65 -7.73 2.15
CA LYS A 51 10.31 -8.06 1.66
C LYS A 51 10.41 -8.21 0.15
N THR A 52 9.87 -9.29 -0.36
CA THR A 52 9.89 -9.59 -1.77
C THR A 52 8.94 -8.69 -2.55
N GLN A 53 9.38 -8.33 -3.75
CA GLN A 53 8.53 -7.78 -4.81
C GLN A 53 7.79 -8.91 -5.54
N VAL A 54 8.49 -9.67 -6.40
CA VAL A 54 7.92 -10.78 -7.19
C VAL A 54 8.47 -12.15 -6.79
N PHE A 55 9.77 -12.27 -6.52
CA PHE A 55 10.43 -13.55 -6.23
C PHE A 55 10.69 -13.72 -4.71
N PRO A 56 9.91 -14.54 -3.98
CA PRO A 56 10.06 -14.66 -2.52
C PRO A 56 11.40 -15.24 -2.10
N LEU A 57 11.92 -14.78 -0.96
CA LEU A 57 13.12 -15.37 -0.33
C LEU A 57 14.36 -15.44 -1.24
N GLU A 58 14.43 -14.56 -2.25
CA GLU A 58 15.50 -14.55 -3.24
C GLU A 58 16.84 -14.13 -2.61
N ARG A 59 17.91 -14.85 -2.97
CA ARG A 59 19.28 -14.59 -2.49
C ARG A 59 20.10 -13.80 -3.50
N ASN A 60 19.70 -13.78 -4.77
CA ASN A 60 20.33 -12.98 -5.80
C ASN A 60 19.97 -11.50 -5.61
N ALA A 61 20.95 -10.69 -5.19
CA ALA A 61 20.78 -9.24 -5.01
C ALA A 61 20.56 -8.47 -6.33
N ALA A 62 20.74 -9.11 -7.50
CA ALA A 62 20.37 -8.53 -8.78
C ALA A 62 18.84 -8.49 -8.99
N VAL A 63 18.09 -9.35 -8.29
CA VAL A 63 16.62 -9.36 -8.30
C VAL A 63 16.10 -8.32 -7.30
N ARG A 64 15.03 -7.63 -7.66
CA ARG A 64 14.52 -6.51 -6.87
C ARG A 64 13.79 -6.98 -5.61
N SER A 65 14.15 -6.34 -4.49
CA SER A 65 13.33 -6.26 -3.28
C SER A 65 12.27 -5.15 -3.40
N ARG A 66 11.33 -5.08 -2.46
CA ARG A 66 10.40 -3.92 -2.39
C ARG A 66 11.12 -2.59 -2.21
N LEU A 67 12.28 -2.57 -1.55
CA LEU A 67 13.05 -1.34 -1.36
C LEU A 67 13.64 -0.85 -2.69
N THR A 68 14.27 -1.74 -3.45
CA THR A 68 14.87 -1.39 -4.74
C THR A 68 13.81 -1.01 -5.77
N HIS A 69 12.67 -1.71 -5.80
CA HIS A 69 11.50 -1.29 -6.58
C HIS A 69 11.04 0.11 -6.18
N SER A 70 10.83 0.37 -4.89
CA SER A 70 10.37 1.68 -4.39
C SER A 70 11.35 2.82 -4.71
N MET A 71 12.66 2.55 -4.80
CA MET A 71 13.65 3.53 -5.26
C MET A 71 13.52 3.83 -6.76
N GLU A 72 13.22 2.82 -7.59
CA GLU A 72 12.93 3.02 -9.02
C GLU A 72 11.62 3.80 -9.21
N VAL A 73 10.56 3.46 -8.47
CA VAL A 73 9.29 4.23 -8.42
C VAL A 73 9.53 5.68 -7.99
N GLN A 74 10.39 5.90 -7.00
CA GLN A 74 10.75 7.25 -6.54
C GLN A 74 11.41 8.08 -7.65
N GLN A 75 12.34 7.49 -8.41
CA GLN A 75 13.00 8.19 -9.51
C GLN A 75 12.03 8.51 -10.65
N VAL A 76 11.11 7.61 -11.00
CA VAL A 76 10.07 7.88 -12.01
C VAL A 76 9.10 8.95 -11.51
N GLY A 77 8.66 8.89 -10.26
CA GLY A 77 7.80 9.92 -9.64
C GLY A 77 8.45 11.30 -9.65
N ARG A 78 9.76 11.38 -9.33
CA ARG A 78 10.54 12.62 -9.44
C ARG A 78 10.55 13.17 -10.86
N TYR A 79 10.71 12.31 -11.86
CA TYR A 79 10.70 12.73 -13.26
C TYR A 79 9.32 13.27 -13.68
N ILE A 80 8.23 12.57 -13.34
CA ILE A 80 6.86 13.05 -13.61
C ILE A 80 6.61 14.40 -12.93
N ALA A 81 7.01 14.54 -11.66
CA ALA A 81 6.86 15.79 -10.93
C ALA A 81 7.59 16.96 -11.61
N LYS A 82 8.85 16.74 -12.02
CA LYS A 82 9.65 17.75 -12.72
C LYS A 82 9.07 18.12 -14.08
N GLU A 83 8.56 17.16 -14.84
CA GLU A 83 7.95 17.43 -16.15
C GLU A 83 6.65 18.21 -15.99
N ILE A 84 5.79 17.85 -15.02
CA ILE A 84 4.57 18.62 -14.69
C ILE A 84 4.93 20.07 -14.32
N LEU A 85 5.84 20.28 -13.35
CA LEU A 85 6.26 21.61 -12.93
C LEU A 85 6.90 22.40 -14.09
N GLY A 86 7.70 21.73 -14.92
CA GLY A 86 8.32 22.31 -16.11
C GLY A 86 7.30 22.81 -17.14
N GLN A 87 6.27 22.02 -17.43
CA GLN A 87 5.19 22.40 -18.35
C GLN A 87 4.33 23.53 -17.77
N LEU A 88 3.94 23.43 -16.49
CA LEU A 88 3.19 24.50 -15.81
C LEU A 88 3.97 25.82 -15.77
N ARG A 89 5.30 25.77 -15.61
CA ARG A 89 6.18 26.95 -15.67
C ARG A 89 6.19 27.58 -17.05
N LYS A 90 6.38 26.77 -18.10
CA LYS A 90 6.36 27.24 -19.51
C LYS A 90 5.05 27.93 -19.86
N ASN A 91 3.94 27.47 -19.28
CA ASN A 91 2.62 28.04 -19.49
C ASN A 91 2.28 29.22 -18.55
N GLY A 92 3.20 29.63 -17.65
CA GLY A 92 2.97 30.71 -16.68
C GLY A 92 1.95 30.39 -15.59
N GLN A 93 1.66 29.11 -15.32
CA GLN A 93 0.57 28.67 -14.46
C GLN A 93 0.97 28.47 -12.99
N LEU A 94 2.27 28.42 -12.66
CA LEU A 94 2.73 28.11 -11.29
C LEU A 94 2.16 29.07 -10.23
N GLY A 95 2.16 30.38 -10.50
CA GLY A 95 1.61 31.38 -9.57
C GLY A 95 0.11 31.24 -9.37
N ALA A 96 -0.64 31.09 -10.47
CA ALA A 96 -2.09 30.93 -10.44
C ALA A 96 -2.55 29.65 -9.71
N LEU A 97 -1.72 28.60 -9.72
CA LEU A 97 -1.98 27.33 -9.05
C LEU A 97 -1.44 27.27 -7.61
N GLY A 98 -0.89 28.37 -7.08
CA GLY A 98 -0.31 28.40 -5.73
C GLY A 98 0.97 27.57 -5.57
N LEU A 99 1.66 27.25 -6.67
CA LEU A 99 2.84 26.37 -6.68
C LEU A 99 4.18 27.13 -6.68
N ALA A 100 4.18 28.44 -6.91
CA ALA A 100 5.41 29.24 -7.09
C ALA A 100 6.45 29.11 -5.96
N THR A 101 6.01 28.84 -4.72
CA THR A 101 6.89 28.63 -3.56
C THR A 101 6.83 27.19 -3.03
N LEU A 102 6.20 26.27 -3.75
CA LEU A 102 5.93 24.89 -3.32
C LEU A 102 6.48 23.85 -4.29
N GLU A 103 7.35 24.24 -5.22
CA GLU A 103 7.97 23.32 -6.18
C GLU A 103 8.78 22.21 -5.49
N THR A 104 9.67 22.57 -4.55
CA THR A 104 10.45 21.58 -3.78
C THR A 104 9.54 20.68 -2.91
N PRO A 105 8.59 21.22 -2.11
CA PRO A 105 7.57 20.41 -1.44
C PRO A 105 6.80 19.46 -2.37
N PHE A 106 6.39 19.91 -3.55
CA PHE A 106 5.64 19.12 -4.53
C PHE A 106 6.47 17.91 -4.99
N GLU A 107 7.74 18.13 -5.38
CA GLU A 107 8.66 17.04 -5.75
C GLU A 107 8.90 16.08 -4.58
N SER A 108 9.20 16.63 -3.40
CA SER A 108 9.57 15.85 -2.21
C SER A 108 8.43 14.95 -1.73
N LEU A 109 7.19 15.46 -1.72
CA LEU A 109 6.00 14.71 -1.36
C LEU A 109 5.79 13.47 -2.24
N ILE A 110 5.97 13.64 -3.55
CA ILE A 110 5.82 12.55 -4.53
C ILE A 110 6.93 11.53 -4.34
N GLU A 111 8.18 11.96 -4.27
CA GLU A 111 9.32 11.06 -4.05
C GLU A 111 9.16 10.20 -2.79
N MET A 112 8.71 10.82 -1.70
CA MET A 112 8.52 10.15 -0.42
C MET A 112 7.28 9.25 -0.41
N ALA A 113 6.21 9.64 -1.11
CA ALA A 113 5.05 8.78 -1.30
C ALA A 113 5.41 7.53 -2.13
N CYS A 114 6.20 7.70 -3.20
CA CYS A 114 6.74 6.59 -3.97
C CYS A 114 7.59 5.65 -3.12
N LEU A 115 8.44 6.17 -2.21
CA LEU A 115 9.23 5.32 -1.32
C LEU A 115 8.39 4.55 -0.29
N MET A 116 7.24 5.11 0.09
CA MET A 116 6.36 4.55 1.13
C MET A 116 5.19 3.72 0.59
N HIS A 117 4.93 3.71 -0.72
CA HIS A 117 3.70 3.09 -1.28
C HIS A 117 3.52 1.64 -0.83
N ASP A 118 4.64 0.93 -0.66
CA ASP A 118 4.68 -0.48 -0.29
C ASP A 118 5.00 -0.76 1.19
N ILE A 119 5.10 0.28 2.03
CA ILE A 119 5.59 0.18 3.41
C ILE A 119 4.70 -0.68 4.32
N GLY A 120 3.40 -0.79 3.98
CA GLY A 120 2.40 -1.52 4.76
C GLY A 120 2.15 -2.96 4.31
N ASN A 121 2.77 -3.42 3.20
CA ASN A 121 2.55 -4.78 2.72
C ASN A 121 2.99 -5.81 3.76
N PRO A 122 2.24 -6.92 3.95
CA PRO A 122 2.64 -7.99 4.84
C PRO A 122 3.80 -8.80 4.21
N PRO A 123 4.41 -9.74 4.96
CA PRO A 123 5.31 -10.70 4.34
C PRO A 123 4.59 -11.46 3.21
N PHE A 124 5.33 -11.81 2.15
CA PHE A 124 4.79 -12.48 0.95
C PHE A 124 3.72 -11.67 0.19
N GLY A 125 3.63 -10.35 0.40
CA GLY A 125 2.79 -9.44 -0.40
C GLY A 125 1.31 -9.86 -0.45
N HIS A 126 0.74 -9.94 -1.65
CA HIS A 126 -0.67 -10.29 -1.86
C HIS A 126 -1.07 -11.66 -1.28
N PHE A 127 -0.14 -12.61 -1.19
CA PHE A 127 -0.42 -13.91 -0.57
C PHE A 127 -0.52 -13.81 0.94
N GLY A 128 0.31 -12.96 1.56
CA GLY A 128 0.14 -12.62 2.97
C GLY A 128 -1.19 -11.92 3.25
N GLU A 129 -1.62 -11.02 2.38
CA GLU A 129 -2.94 -10.38 2.47
C GLU A 129 -4.07 -11.41 2.36
N ALA A 130 -4.00 -12.30 1.36
CA ALA A 130 -4.99 -13.36 1.14
C ALA A 130 -5.07 -14.31 2.34
N ALA A 131 -3.94 -14.78 2.86
CA ALA A 131 -3.88 -15.65 4.03
C ALA A 131 -4.52 -15.00 5.26
N ILE A 132 -4.18 -13.73 5.54
CA ILE A 132 -4.78 -12.96 6.63
C ILE A 132 -6.30 -12.86 6.46
N ASN A 133 -6.76 -12.42 5.29
CA ASN A 133 -8.18 -12.18 5.03
C ASN A 133 -8.98 -13.48 5.08
N ASN A 134 -8.45 -14.57 4.54
CA ASN A 134 -9.09 -15.89 4.57
C ASN A 134 -9.22 -16.39 6.01
N TRP A 135 -8.15 -16.32 6.81
CA TRP A 135 -8.16 -16.78 8.19
C TRP A 135 -9.17 -16.00 9.04
N PHE A 136 -9.19 -14.67 8.95
CA PHE A 136 -10.16 -13.85 9.67
C PHE A 136 -11.59 -14.04 9.14
N SER A 137 -11.80 -14.20 7.84
CA SER A 137 -13.13 -14.43 7.26
C SER A 137 -13.76 -15.74 7.72
N GLN A 138 -12.97 -16.82 7.81
CA GLN A 138 -13.44 -18.10 8.35
C GLN A 138 -13.80 -18.01 9.83
N ARG A 139 -13.08 -17.19 10.60
CA ARG A 139 -13.30 -16.99 12.03
C ARG A 139 -14.46 -16.06 12.35
N LEU A 140 -14.61 -14.99 11.59
CA LEU A 140 -15.50 -13.87 11.90
C LEU A 140 -16.80 -13.85 11.09
N ALA A 141 -16.83 -14.49 9.93
CA ALA A 141 -17.96 -14.49 9.00
C ALA A 141 -18.51 -13.06 8.77
N PRO A 142 -17.78 -12.21 8.02
CA PRO A 142 -18.14 -10.79 7.85
C PRO A 142 -19.51 -10.59 7.21
N GLU A 143 -19.89 -11.45 6.26
CA GLU A 143 -21.20 -11.44 5.60
C GLU A 143 -22.37 -11.77 6.54
N GLY A 144 -22.09 -12.20 7.77
CA GLY A 144 -23.09 -12.54 8.77
C GLY A 144 -23.78 -13.89 8.51
N LYS A 145 -25.01 -13.99 8.98
CA LYS A 145 -25.82 -15.21 8.95
C LYS A 145 -26.36 -15.45 7.53
N PRO A 146 -26.03 -16.59 6.88
CA PRO A 146 -26.58 -16.89 5.56
C PRO A 146 -28.10 -17.10 5.64
N PRO A 147 -28.85 -16.85 4.54
CA PRO A 147 -30.30 -17.03 4.52
C PRO A 147 -30.70 -18.44 4.98
N GLY A 148 -31.52 -18.53 6.02
CA GLY A 148 -32.05 -19.79 6.55
C GLY A 148 -31.18 -20.51 7.60
N ALA A 149 -30.01 -19.97 7.97
CA ALA A 149 -29.28 -20.47 9.13
C ALA A 149 -30.03 -20.16 10.43
N SER A 150 -29.83 -20.97 11.48
CA SER A 150 -30.41 -20.72 12.81
C SER A 150 -29.52 -19.82 13.67
N GLU A 151 -28.20 -19.95 13.53
CA GLU A 151 -27.21 -19.26 14.36
C GLU A 151 -26.20 -18.46 13.53
N ASP A 152 -25.59 -17.46 14.15
CA ASP A 152 -24.51 -16.67 13.57
C ASP A 152 -23.21 -17.50 13.51
N PRO A 153 -22.58 -17.69 12.33
CA PRO A 153 -21.39 -18.53 12.17
C PRO A 153 -20.12 -17.94 12.80
N CYS A 154 -20.14 -16.71 13.33
CA CYS A 154 -18.98 -16.11 13.99
C CYS A 154 -18.51 -16.91 15.21
N GLN A 155 -17.23 -17.25 15.23
CA GLN A 155 -16.61 -18.03 16.30
C GLN A 155 -16.34 -17.19 17.56
N VAL A 156 -16.40 -15.86 17.45
CA VAL A 156 -16.07 -14.92 18.52
C VAL A 156 -17.35 -14.44 19.20
N ALA A 157 -17.58 -14.90 20.43
CA ALA A 157 -18.84 -14.69 21.15
C ALA A 157 -19.26 -13.21 21.24
N CYS A 158 -18.34 -12.31 21.61
CA CYS A 158 -18.67 -10.87 21.74
C CYS A 158 -19.01 -10.20 20.40
N LEU A 159 -18.56 -10.79 19.29
CA LEU A 159 -18.83 -10.28 17.94
C LEU A 159 -20.08 -10.86 17.30
N ARG A 160 -20.72 -11.91 17.87
CA ARG A 160 -21.97 -12.51 17.34
C ARG A 160 -23.08 -11.47 17.22
N LEU A 161 -23.73 -11.43 16.05
CA LEU A 161 -24.90 -10.61 15.83
C LEU A 161 -26.05 -11.24 16.59
N ASP A 162 -26.83 -10.39 17.26
CA ASP A 162 -27.95 -10.79 18.07
C ASP A 162 -29.24 -10.22 17.46
N ASP A 163 -30.12 -11.09 16.96
CA ASP A 163 -31.37 -10.70 16.29
C ASP A 163 -32.28 -9.89 17.24
N GLU A 164 -32.18 -10.08 18.56
CA GLU A 164 -32.95 -9.36 19.59
C GLU A 164 -32.12 -8.28 20.30
N GLY A 165 -30.85 -8.10 19.91
CA GLY A 165 -29.89 -7.23 20.57
C GLY A 165 -29.91 -5.77 20.13
N ASP A 166 -29.05 -4.96 20.76
CA ASP A 166 -28.85 -3.55 20.44
C ASP A 166 -28.37 -3.36 18.98
N ALA A 167 -29.12 -2.56 18.21
CA ALA A 167 -28.83 -2.28 16.81
C ALA A 167 -27.51 -1.54 16.60
N GLU A 168 -27.13 -0.63 17.49
CA GLU A 168 -25.86 0.11 17.41
C GLU A 168 -24.68 -0.82 17.68
N LEU A 169 -24.81 -1.70 18.67
CA LEU A 169 -23.79 -2.70 18.97
C LEU A 169 -23.64 -3.71 17.83
N ASN A 170 -24.75 -4.16 17.22
CA ASN A 170 -24.71 -5.02 16.04
C ASN A 170 -24.07 -4.32 14.82
N ALA A 171 -24.31 -3.03 14.63
CA ALA A 171 -23.64 -2.25 13.60
C ALA A 171 -22.12 -2.20 13.85
N LEU A 172 -21.68 -1.98 15.10
CA LEU A 172 -20.27 -2.02 15.49
C LEU A 172 -19.65 -3.41 15.25
N ARG A 173 -20.32 -4.48 15.69
CA ARG A 173 -19.89 -5.87 15.45
C ARG A 173 -19.70 -6.15 13.96
N SER A 174 -20.67 -5.77 13.12
CA SER A 174 -20.59 -5.93 11.67
C SER A 174 -19.41 -5.17 11.07
N ARG A 175 -19.21 -3.90 11.46
CA ARG A 175 -18.08 -3.08 11.01
C ARG A 175 -16.75 -3.72 11.37
N ILE A 176 -16.58 -4.21 12.61
CA ILE A 176 -15.36 -4.86 13.08
C ILE A 176 -15.06 -6.14 12.31
N ARG A 177 -16.07 -6.98 12.06
CA ARG A 177 -15.88 -8.21 11.27
C ARG A 177 -15.39 -7.89 9.87
N HIS A 178 -16.05 -6.96 9.17
CA HIS A 178 -15.63 -6.53 7.84
C HIS A 178 -14.21 -5.94 7.87
N ASP A 179 -13.90 -5.08 8.84
CA ASP A 179 -12.59 -4.44 8.93
C ASP A 179 -11.44 -5.45 9.10
N LEU A 180 -11.59 -6.39 10.03
CA LEU A 180 -10.58 -7.41 10.33
C LEU A 180 -10.43 -8.44 9.19
N SER A 181 -11.48 -8.66 8.40
CA SER A 181 -11.47 -9.52 7.21
C SER A 181 -11.01 -8.83 5.93
N ASN A 182 -10.73 -7.53 5.95
CA ASN A 182 -10.29 -6.73 4.80
C ASN A 182 -8.93 -6.03 5.09
N PHE A 183 -7.94 -6.81 5.50
CA PHE A 183 -6.54 -6.36 5.55
C PHE A 183 -6.03 -6.01 4.14
N GLU A 184 -5.34 -4.88 4.04
CA GLU A 184 -4.74 -4.40 2.80
C GLU A 184 -3.50 -3.55 3.12
N GLY A 185 -2.42 -3.74 2.37
CA GLY A 185 -1.13 -3.08 2.60
C GLY A 185 -1.22 -1.55 2.58
N ASN A 186 -2.10 -0.98 1.74
CA ASN A 186 -2.34 0.46 1.69
C ASN A 186 -2.97 1.01 2.99
N ALA A 187 -3.99 0.31 3.51
CA ALA A 187 -4.59 0.66 4.80
C ALA A 187 -3.60 0.48 5.96
N GLN A 188 -2.79 -0.59 5.90
CA GLN A 188 -1.70 -0.82 6.86
C GLN A 188 -0.62 0.24 6.78
N ALA A 189 -0.35 0.85 5.62
CA ALA A 189 0.61 1.93 5.49
C ALA A 189 0.18 3.16 6.32
N ILE A 190 -1.10 3.55 6.25
CA ILE A 190 -1.65 4.65 7.05
C ILE A 190 -1.53 4.35 8.54
N ARG A 191 -1.97 3.16 8.96
CA ARG A 191 -1.83 2.68 10.35
C ARG A 191 -0.38 2.67 10.83
N LEU A 192 0.54 2.23 9.98
CA LEU A 192 1.95 2.10 10.30
C LEU A 192 2.60 3.47 10.53
N VAL A 193 2.40 4.43 9.62
CA VAL A 193 3.04 5.75 9.73
C VAL A 193 2.45 6.61 10.86
N HIS A 194 1.14 6.46 11.12
CA HIS A 194 0.43 7.24 12.13
C HIS A 194 0.45 6.59 13.51
N SER A 195 -0.09 5.38 13.63
CA SER A 195 -0.46 4.77 14.93
C SER A 195 0.69 3.95 15.51
N LEU A 196 1.46 3.25 14.66
CA LEU A 196 2.50 2.33 15.13
C LEU A 196 3.88 2.98 15.27
N LEU A 197 4.33 3.69 14.23
CA LEU A 197 5.65 4.32 14.21
C LEU A 197 5.61 5.75 14.73
N LYS A 198 4.42 6.37 14.79
CA LYS A 198 4.21 7.78 15.16
C LYS A 198 5.23 8.70 14.46
N LEU A 199 5.41 8.50 13.15
CA LEU A 199 6.36 9.30 12.36
C LEU A 199 6.00 10.79 12.38
N ASN A 200 4.74 11.12 12.70
CA ASN A 200 4.23 12.49 12.81
C ASN A 200 4.51 13.29 11.54
N LEU A 201 4.34 12.69 10.36
CA LEU A 201 4.55 13.32 9.06
C LEU A 201 3.55 14.46 8.84
N THR A 202 3.81 15.32 7.85
CA THR A 202 2.83 16.34 7.44
C THR A 202 1.54 15.69 6.92
N TYR A 203 0.39 16.35 7.06
CA TYR A 203 -0.87 15.84 6.53
C TYR A 203 -0.77 15.58 5.02
N ALA A 204 -0.12 16.48 4.27
CA ALA A 204 0.08 16.29 2.83
C ALA A 204 0.85 15.01 2.53
N GLN A 205 1.90 14.71 3.30
CA GLN A 205 2.70 13.50 3.09
C GLN A 205 1.90 12.21 3.34
N VAL A 206 1.05 12.19 4.37
CA VAL A 206 0.17 11.04 4.63
C VAL A 206 -0.96 10.96 3.60
N GLY A 207 -1.49 12.11 3.15
CA GLY A 207 -2.49 12.17 2.08
C GLY A 207 -1.98 11.56 0.77
N CYS A 208 -0.71 11.79 0.42
CA CYS A 208 -0.11 11.23 -0.80
C CYS A 208 -0.05 9.69 -0.81
N ILE A 209 0.01 9.02 0.36
CA ILE A 209 0.03 7.55 0.44
C ILE A 209 -1.35 6.93 0.67
N LEU A 210 -2.42 7.74 0.83
CA LEU A 210 -3.79 7.25 0.84
C LEU A 210 -4.24 6.92 -0.61
N LYS A 211 -3.77 5.78 -1.12
CA LYS A 211 -3.98 5.33 -2.52
C LYS A 211 -5.44 5.10 -2.87
N TYR A 212 -6.19 4.50 -1.93
CA TYR A 212 -7.61 4.18 -2.05
C TYR A 212 -8.38 4.83 -0.91
N THR A 213 -9.70 4.95 -1.07
CA THR A 213 -10.54 5.74 -0.15
C THR A 213 -11.69 4.93 0.45
N LYS A 214 -11.81 3.64 0.10
CA LYS A 214 -12.78 2.73 0.74
C LYS A 214 -12.35 2.43 2.18
N PRO A 215 -13.21 2.63 3.18
CA PRO A 215 -12.96 2.11 4.52
C PRO A 215 -12.93 0.57 4.51
N ALA A 216 -12.04 -0.08 5.26
CA ALA A 216 -11.98 -1.55 5.30
C ALA A 216 -13.26 -2.21 5.85
N TYR A 217 -14.04 -1.49 6.66
CA TYR A 217 -15.36 -1.92 7.15
C TYR A 217 -16.53 -1.66 6.19
N TRP A 218 -16.27 -1.25 4.93
CA TRP A 218 -17.32 -0.92 3.98
C TRP A 218 -18.03 -2.19 3.47
N ALA A 219 -19.33 -2.31 3.80
CA ALA A 219 -20.17 -3.46 3.42
C ALA A 219 -21.22 -3.14 2.34
N GLN A 220 -21.39 -1.87 1.98
CA GLN A 220 -22.41 -1.44 1.00
C GLN A 220 -21.91 -1.57 -0.45
N PRO A 221 -22.81 -1.57 -1.45
CA PRO A 221 -22.42 -1.44 -2.84
C PRO A 221 -21.55 -0.18 -3.05
N ILE A 222 -20.47 -0.34 -3.82
CA ILE A 222 -19.56 0.78 -4.09
C ILE A 222 -20.27 1.77 -5.04
N PRO A 223 -20.32 3.08 -4.72
CA PRO A 223 -20.89 4.08 -5.61
C PRO A 223 -20.16 4.12 -6.96
N PRO A 224 -20.87 4.17 -8.11
CA PRO A 224 -20.24 4.18 -9.43
C PRO A 224 -19.23 5.31 -9.63
N ASP A 225 -19.53 6.49 -9.08
CA ASP A 225 -18.69 7.70 -9.17
C ASP A 225 -17.35 7.58 -8.42
N TYR A 226 -17.21 6.58 -7.55
CA TYR A 226 -16.00 6.31 -6.77
C TYR A 226 -15.46 4.89 -6.96
N SER A 227 -15.98 4.13 -7.92
CA SER A 227 -15.63 2.72 -8.16
C SER A 227 -14.13 2.42 -8.26
N TYR A 228 -13.36 3.30 -8.89
CA TYR A 228 -11.91 3.19 -8.98
C TYR A 228 -11.21 3.61 -7.68
N LEU A 229 -11.64 4.73 -7.08
CA LEU A 229 -11.06 5.24 -5.83
C LEU A 229 -11.32 4.30 -4.63
N MET A 230 -12.45 3.60 -4.65
CA MET A 230 -12.87 2.63 -3.65
C MET A 230 -12.54 1.17 -4.02
N LYS A 231 -11.67 0.95 -5.03
CA LYS A 231 -11.29 -0.39 -5.51
C LYS A 231 -10.80 -1.31 -4.38
N LYS A 232 -9.97 -0.79 -3.48
CA LYS A 232 -9.40 -1.53 -2.33
C LYS A 232 -9.56 -0.74 -1.04
N ALA A 233 -9.34 -1.37 0.10
CA ALA A 233 -9.36 -0.70 1.39
C ALA A 233 -8.20 0.31 1.51
N GLY A 234 -8.51 1.55 1.88
CA GLY A 234 -7.55 2.64 2.05
C GLY A 234 -7.15 2.91 3.49
N PHE A 235 -8.01 2.57 4.45
CA PHE A 235 -7.77 2.77 5.88
C PHE A 235 -8.70 1.86 6.70
N TYR A 236 -8.28 1.58 7.94
CA TYR A 236 -9.04 0.75 8.88
C TYR A 236 -9.96 1.58 9.78
N LEU A 237 -10.89 0.91 10.44
CA LEU A 237 -11.74 1.46 11.50
C LEU A 237 -10.92 2.19 12.57
N SER A 238 -9.76 1.65 12.94
CA SER A 238 -8.84 2.27 13.90
C SER A 238 -8.29 3.64 13.47
N GLU A 239 -8.24 3.90 12.16
CA GLU A 239 -7.72 5.14 11.60
C GLU A 239 -8.82 6.06 11.06
N GLU A 240 -10.11 5.70 11.23
CA GLU A 240 -11.25 6.48 10.74
C GLU A 240 -11.24 7.93 11.22
N ALA A 241 -11.03 8.14 12.52
CA ALA A 241 -10.99 9.48 13.13
C ALA A 241 -9.86 10.34 12.53
N PHE A 242 -8.68 9.74 12.33
CA PHE A 242 -7.55 10.41 11.72
C PHE A 242 -7.79 10.73 10.25
N VAL A 243 -8.34 9.80 9.47
CA VAL A 243 -8.64 10.05 8.05
C VAL A 243 -9.68 11.16 7.89
N ARG A 244 -10.67 11.25 8.79
CA ARG A 244 -11.58 12.41 8.83
C ARG A 244 -10.84 13.72 9.09
N GLN A 245 -9.92 13.74 10.05
CA GLN A 245 -9.08 14.93 10.32
C GLN A 245 -8.19 15.28 9.12
N LEU A 246 -7.52 14.29 8.53
CA LEU A 246 -6.66 14.46 7.36
C LEU A 246 -7.44 15.04 6.17
N ARG A 247 -8.65 14.55 5.91
CA ARG A 247 -9.52 15.11 4.87
C ARG A 247 -9.87 16.57 5.15
N SER A 248 -10.21 16.90 6.40
CA SER A 248 -10.50 18.28 6.79
C SER A 248 -9.30 19.20 6.58
N GLU A 249 -8.11 18.81 7.03
CA GLU A 249 -6.87 19.58 6.92
C GLU A 249 -6.42 19.79 5.47
N LEU A 250 -6.75 18.86 4.58
CA LEU A 250 -6.41 18.91 3.15
C LEU A 250 -7.59 19.35 2.28
N GLY A 251 -8.71 19.77 2.88
CA GLY A 251 -9.94 20.15 2.15
C GLY A 251 -10.39 19.11 1.14
N MET A 252 -10.32 17.82 1.49
CA MET A 252 -10.72 16.69 0.64
C MET A 252 -12.16 16.28 0.92
N GLY A 253 -12.93 16.02 -0.14
CA GLY A 253 -14.28 15.48 -0.04
C GLY A 253 -14.32 14.06 0.51
N GLU A 254 -15.54 13.56 0.77
CA GLU A 254 -15.73 12.16 1.12
C GLU A 254 -15.33 11.25 -0.06
N PHE A 255 -14.59 10.18 0.23
CA PHE A 255 -13.98 9.28 -0.77
C PHE A 255 -13.02 9.91 -1.79
N HIS A 256 -12.69 11.20 -1.67
CA HIS A 256 -11.74 11.87 -2.56
C HIS A 256 -10.30 11.49 -2.24
N ARG A 257 -9.47 11.48 -3.28
CA ARG A 257 -8.05 11.12 -3.22
C ARG A 257 -7.15 12.36 -3.31
N HIS A 258 -5.99 12.32 -2.66
CA HIS A 258 -5.05 13.45 -2.72
C HIS A 258 -4.49 13.61 -4.15
N PRO A 259 -4.34 14.84 -4.69
CA PRO A 259 -3.97 15.06 -6.09
C PRO A 259 -2.62 14.45 -6.47
N LEU A 260 -1.64 14.45 -5.56
CA LEU A 260 -0.30 13.94 -5.83
C LEU A 260 -0.22 12.41 -5.78
N THR A 261 -1.22 11.74 -5.22
CA THR A 261 -1.31 10.27 -5.20
C THR A 261 -1.43 9.70 -6.61
N TYR A 262 -2.09 10.42 -7.53
CA TYR A 262 -2.19 10.03 -8.94
C TYR A 262 -0.82 9.94 -9.63
N ILE A 263 0.13 10.80 -9.23
CA ILE A 263 1.49 10.80 -9.78
C ILE A 263 2.28 9.62 -9.22
N MET A 264 2.17 9.35 -7.92
CA MET A 264 2.78 8.17 -7.29
C MET A 264 2.24 6.87 -7.91
N GLU A 265 0.92 6.76 -8.09
CA GLU A 265 0.27 5.60 -8.73
C GLU A 265 0.79 5.39 -10.17
N ALA A 266 0.90 6.46 -10.97
CA ALA A 266 1.43 6.35 -12.31
C ALA A 266 2.92 5.98 -12.34
N ALA A 267 3.71 6.46 -11.38
CA ALA A 267 5.11 6.08 -11.26
C ALA A 267 5.29 4.59 -10.93
N ASP A 268 4.43 4.07 -10.05
CA ASP A 268 4.40 2.66 -9.65
C ASP A 268 4.05 1.76 -10.85
N ASP A 269 2.98 2.10 -11.57
CA ASP A 269 2.57 1.39 -12.79
C ASP A 269 3.68 1.34 -13.86
N ILE A 270 4.42 2.44 -14.09
CA ILE A 270 5.49 2.49 -15.09
C ILE A 270 6.69 1.63 -14.69
N SER A 271 7.10 1.69 -13.43
CA SER A 271 8.30 0.98 -12.94
C SER A 271 8.08 -0.52 -12.83
N TYR A 272 6.94 -0.92 -12.25
CA TYR A 272 6.59 -2.32 -11.98
C TYR A 272 6.71 -3.20 -13.24
N CYS A 273 6.14 -2.73 -14.35
CA CYS A 273 6.02 -3.53 -15.56
C CYS A 273 7.35 -3.86 -16.26
N ILE A 274 8.39 -3.06 -16.09
CA ILE A 274 9.69 -3.31 -16.74
C ILE A 274 10.58 -4.14 -15.82
N ALA A 275 10.58 -3.81 -14.53
CA ALA A 275 11.37 -4.48 -13.50
C ALA A 275 11.11 -6.00 -13.47
N ASP A 276 9.84 -6.40 -13.47
CA ASP A 276 9.47 -7.83 -13.36
C ASP A 276 9.92 -8.65 -14.58
N LEU A 277 9.87 -8.04 -15.77
CA LEU A 277 10.33 -8.68 -17.01
C LEU A 277 11.86 -8.80 -17.05
N GLU A 278 12.56 -7.81 -16.51
CA GLU A 278 14.03 -7.82 -16.39
C GLU A 278 14.49 -8.89 -15.40
N ASP A 279 13.87 -8.95 -14.23
CA ASP A 279 14.17 -9.95 -13.21
C ASP A 279 13.87 -11.37 -13.72
N ALA A 280 12.83 -11.55 -14.55
CA ALA A 280 12.54 -12.84 -15.19
C ALA A 280 13.64 -13.30 -16.16
N VAL A 281 14.27 -12.36 -16.89
CA VAL A 281 15.41 -12.68 -17.76
C VAL A 281 16.66 -12.99 -16.93
N GLU A 282 16.91 -12.22 -15.87
CA GLU A 282 18.00 -12.49 -14.92
C GLU A 282 17.87 -13.88 -14.27
N LYS A 283 16.63 -14.27 -13.93
CA LYS A 283 16.26 -15.60 -13.41
C LYS A 283 16.29 -16.70 -14.46
N LYS A 284 16.57 -16.39 -15.73
CA LYS A 284 16.60 -17.33 -16.86
C LYS A 284 15.27 -18.05 -17.09
N ILE A 285 14.15 -17.46 -16.68
CA ILE A 285 12.80 -17.96 -16.97
C ILE A 285 12.48 -17.78 -18.46
N VAL A 286 12.98 -16.70 -19.05
CA VAL A 286 12.84 -16.36 -20.46
C VAL A 286 14.12 -15.66 -20.94
N THR A 287 14.50 -15.82 -22.21
CA THR A 287 15.59 -15.00 -22.79
C THR A 287 15.05 -13.65 -23.25
N TYR A 288 15.92 -12.65 -23.38
CA TYR A 288 15.48 -11.34 -23.87
C TYR A 288 14.91 -11.40 -25.30
N GLN A 289 15.37 -12.34 -26.15
CA GLN A 289 14.82 -12.56 -27.50
C GLN A 289 13.42 -13.15 -27.44
N GLN A 290 13.22 -14.20 -26.64
CA GLN A 290 11.89 -14.77 -26.43
C GLN A 290 10.92 -13.76 -25.82
N LEU A 291 11.40 -12.91 -24.92
CA LEU A 291 10.60 -11.83 -24.35
C LEU A 291 10.18 -10.83 -25.44
N TYR A 292 11.10 -10.41 -26.31
CA TYR A 292 10.78 -9.53 -27.44
C TYR A 292 9.70 -10.13 -28.34
N GLU A 293 9.86 -11.40 -28.76
CA GLU A 293 8.88 -12.11 -29.60
C GLU A 293 7.50 -12.16 -28.92
N ARG A 294 7.45 -12.46 -27.62
CA ARG A 294 6.19 -12.50 -26.84
C ARG A 294 5.53 -11.14 -26.74
N LEU A 295 6.31 -10.07 -26.58
CA LEU A 295 5.80 -8.69 -26.55
C LEU A 295 5.29 -8.27 -27.93
N GLU A 296 5.99 -8.66 -28.99
CA GLU A 296 5.58 -8.45 -30.38
C GLU A 296 4.26 -9.16 -30.70
N ASP A 297 4.14 -10.44 -30.34
CA ASP A 297 2.91 -11.22 -30.51
C ASP A 297 1.74 -10.62 -29.71
N ALA A 298 1.98 -10.22 -28.46
CA ALA A 298 0.97 -9.59 -27.62
C ALA A 298 0.54 -8.20 -28.16
N TRP A 299 1.45 -7.50 -28.84
CA TRP A 299 1.15 -6.23 -29.52
C TRP A 299 0.40 -6.42 -30.83
N GLY A 300 0.52 -7.54 -31.52
CA GLY A 300 -0.24 -7.81 -32.75
C GLY A 300 -0.03 -6.75 -33.84
N ALA A 301 -1.12 -6.29 -34.48
CA ALA A 301 -1.06 -5.36 -35.60
C ALA A 301 -0.37 -4.03 -35.23
N ARG A 302 0.63 -3.64 -36.05
CA ARG A 302 1.46 -2.44 -35.86
C ARG A 302 1.04 -1.33 -36.81
N ALA A 303 1.06 -0.09 -36.30
CA ALA A 303 1.05 1.10 -37.13
C ALA A 303 2.47 1.65 -37.27
N GLU A 304 2.73 2.42 -38.33
CA GLU A 304 4.04 3.04 -38.52
C GLU A 304 4.35 4.01 -37.35
N LYS A 305 5.45 3.77 -36.62
CA LYS A 305 5.90 4.58 -35.46
C LYS A 305 4.90 4.62 -34.29
N ASP A 306 4.19 3.54 -34.05
CA ASP A 306 3.34 3.39 -32.86
C ASP A 306 4.16 3.42 -31.55
N VAL A 307 3.49 3.29 -30.40
CA VAL A 307 4.18 3.28 -29.09
C VAL A 307 5.18 2.11 -29.00
N PHE A 308 4.85 0.93 -29.51
CA PHE A 308 5.74 -0.23 -29.51
C PHE A 308 7.02 0.02 -30.29
N SER A 309 6.91 0.60 -31.49
CA SER A 309 8.07 0.94 -32.31
C SER A 309 9.02 1.91 -31.60
N ARG A 310 8.47 2.88 -30.86
CA ARG A 310 9.25 3.89 -30.12
C ARG A 310 9.88 3.35 -28.83
N THR A 311 9.31 2.29 -28.25
CA THR A 311 9.76 1.71 -26.98
C THR A 311 10.52 0.40 -27.17
N ILE A 312 9.80 -0.70 -27.42
CA ILE A 312 10.28 -2.07 -27.43
C ILE A 312 11.13 -2.36 -28.67
N GLU A 313 10.62 -2.06 -29.87
CA GLU A 313 11.33 -2.33 -31.13
C GLU A 313 12.63 -1.54 -31.24
N ARG A 314 12.59 -0.27 -30.84
CA ARG A 314 13.78 0.59 -30.79
C ARG A 314 14.82 0.05 -29.80
N ALA A 315 14.39 -0.38 -28.61
CA ALA A 315 15.28 -0.98 -27.62
C ALA A 315 15.94 -2.25 -28.14
N TYR A 316 15.17 -3.11 -28.82
CA TYR A 316 15.67 -4.31 -29.46
C TYR A 316 16.65 -3.98 -30.57
N THR A 317 16.26 -3.16 -31.55
CA THR A 317 17.07 -2.84 -32.73
C THR A 317 18.41 -2.19 -32.33
N GLU A 318 18.37 -1.24 -31.42
CA GLU A 318 19.57 -0.49 -31.09
C GLU A 318 20.47 -1.18 -30.04
N ARG A 319 20.18 -2.42 -29.63
CA ARG A 319 20.94 -3.14 -28.57
C ARG A 319 22.42 -3.35 -28.89
N GLN A 320 22.78 -3.40 -30.18
CA GLN A 320 24.14 -3.73 -30.65
C GLN A 320 25.09 -2.53 -30.75
N HIS A 321 24.63 -1.30 -30.49
CA HIS A 321 25.39 -0.08 -30.81
C HIS A 321 26.53 0.28 -29.83
N MET A 322 26.73 -0.47 -28.74
CA MET A 322 27.76 -0.17 -27.74
C MET A 322 28.64 -1.39 -27.45
N GLN A 323 29.94 -1.27 -27.71
CA GLN A 323 30.95 -2.27 -27.37
C GLN A 323 31.14 -2.37 -25.85
N GLY A 324 31.23 -3.59 -25.31
CA GLY A 324 31.60 -3.84 -23.91
C GLY A 324 30.45 -4.08 -22.91
N ARG A 325 29.20 -4.23 -23.34
CA ARG A 325 28.08 -4.70 -22.50
C ARG A 325 27.35 -5.88 -23.15
N SER A 326 26.64 -6.67 -22.33
CA SER A 326 25.79 -7.73 -22.86
C SER A 326 24.61 -7.14 -23.65
N GLU A 327 24.11 -7.86 -24.66
CA GLU A 327 22.94 -7.43 -25.44
C GLU A 327 21.68 -7.34 -24.57
N SER A 328 21.57 -8.18 -23.54
CA SER A 328 20.46 -8.18 -22.58
C SER A 328 20.42 -6.89 -21.76
N ASP A 329 21.56 -6.49 -21.18
CA ASP A 329 21.65 -5.26 -20.38
C ASP A 329 21.33 -4.03 -21.23
N GLN A 330 21.80 -4.02 -22.48
CA GLN A 330 21.53 -2.93 -23.41
C GLN A 330 20.06 -2.86 -23.81
N PHE A 331 19.42 -4.02 -24.05
CA PHE A 331 17.99 -4.10 -24.32
C PHE A 331 17.18 -3.50 -23.17
N PHE A 332 17.39 -3.94 -21.93
CA PHE A 332 16.62 -3.45 -20.77
C PHE A 332 16.92 -2.00 -20.42
N MET A 333 18.17 -1.55 -20.51
CA MET A 333 18.52 -0.15 -20.33
C MET A 333 17.75 0.74 -21.32
N LYS A 334 17.74 0.38 -22.61
CA LYS A 334 17.04 1.13 -23.64
C LYS A 334 15.53 1.03 -23.52
N LEU A 335 15.00 -0.16 -23.21
CA LEU A 335 13.58 -0.37 -22.98
C LEU A 335 13.08 0.53 -21.85
N ARG A 336 13.81 0.58 -20.74
CA ARG A 336 13.51 1.45 -19.60
C ARG A 336 13.53 2.91 -20.00
N VAL A 337 14.61 3.39 -20.61
CA VAL A 337 14.73 4.80 -21.04
C VAL A 337 13.62 5.20 -22.01
N ASN A 338 13.37 4.39 -23.04
CA ASN A 338 12.37 4.68 -24.07
C ASN A 338 10.95 4.67 -23.48
N THR A 339 10.64 3.68 -22.63
CA THR A 339 9.33 3.55 -22.00
C THR A 339 9.08 4.69 -21.02
N VAL A 340 10.02 4.95 -20.10
CA VAL A 340 9.89 6.02 -19.10
C VAL A 340 9.72 7.38 -19.80
N ASN A 341 10.55 7.72 -20.79
CA ASN A 341 10.42 8.98 -21.52
C ASN A 341 9.05 9.11 -22.22
N THR A 342 8.57 8.03 -22.83
CA THR A 342 7.29 8.01 -23.55
C THR A 342 6.10 8.14 -22.60
N MET A 343 6.11 7.38 -21.49
CA MET A 343 5.04 7.35 -20.50
C MET A 343 4.99 8.61 -19.65
N VAL A 344 6.13 9.15 -19.20
CA VAL A 344 6.19 10.38 -18.39
C VAL A 344 5.58 11.56 -19.15
N GLY A 345 5.88 11.69 -20.44
CA GLY A 345 5.29 12.72 -21.29
C GLY A 345 3.77 12.56 -21.43
N TYR A 346 3.27 11.33 -21.53
CA TYR A 346 1.83 11.05 -21.58
C TYR A 346 1.13 11.37 -20.25
N VAL A 347 1.63 10.83 -19.13
CA VAL A 347 1.09 11.04 -17.78
C VAL A 347 1.05 12.53 -17.42
N THR A 348 2.11 13.28 -17.77
CA THR A 348 2.16 14.72 -17.54
C THR A 348 1.02 15.45 -18.26
N ARG A 349 0.77 15.13 -19.54
CA ARG A 349 -0.34 15.73 -20.30
C ARG A 349 -1.69 15.38 -19.67
N ARG A 350 -1.90 14.11 -19.33
CA ARG A 350 -3.15 13.62 -18.71
C ARG A 350 -3.42 14.31 -17.36
N PHE A 351 -2.39 14.48 -16.54
CA PHE A 351 -2.50 15.18 -15.25
C PHE A 351 -2.93 16.63 -15.43
N ILE A 352 -2.30 17.36 -16.36
CA ILE A 352 -2.63 18.78 -16.62
C ILE A 352 -4.01 18.92 -17.26
N GLU A 353 -4.37 18.03 -18.20
CA GLU A 353 -5.68 17.99 -18.87
C GLU A 353 -6.84 17.81 -17.87
N HIS A 354 -6.66 16.92 -16.89
CA HIS A 354 -7.67 16.61 -15.87
C HIS A 354 -7.42 17.27 -14.52
N LEU A 355 -6.59 18.32 -14.49
CA LEU A 355 -6.19 18.99 -13.26
C LEU A 355 -7.36 19.39 -12.35
N PRO A 356 -8.51 19.89 -12.84
CA PRO A 356 -9.65 20.22 -11.97
C PRO A 356 -10.18 19.02 -11.17
N ALA A 357 -10.43 17.89 -11.82
CA ALA A 357 -10.96 16.68 -11.16
C ALA A 357 -9.89 16.02 -10.27
N ILE A 358 -8.62 16.06 -10.68
CA ILE A 358 -7.51 15.54 -9.89
C ILE A 358 -7.27 16.39 -8.64
N TYR A 359 -7.34 17.71 -8.75
CA TYR A 359 -7.20 18.63 -7.62
C TYR A 359 -8.34 18.50 -6.60
N ASP A 360 -9.57 18.37 -7.10
CA ASP A 360 -10.75 18.09 -6.28
C ASP A 360 -10.65 16.72 -5.58
N GLY A 361 -10.04 15.74 -6.27
CA GLY A 361 -9.83 14.38 -5.78
C GLY A 361 -10.92 13.40 -6.20
N SER A 362 -11.83 13.81 -7.08
CA SER A 362 -12.94 13.02 -7.63
C SER A 362 -12.60 12.30 -8.94
N PHE A 363 -11.39 12.45 -9.48
CA PHE A 363 -10.99 11.77 -10.71
C PHE A 363 -10.97 10.25 -10.53
N ASN A 364 -12.05 9.57 -10.92
CA ASN A 364 -12.32 8.16 -10.64
C ASN A 364 -11.68 7.20 -11.66
N ARG A 365 -10.41 7.46 -12.04
CA ARG A 365 -9.65 6.70 -13.04
C ARG A 365 -8.14 6.78 -12.75
N SER A 366 -7.35 5.87 -13.34
CA SER A 366 -5.89 6.00 -13.39
C SER A 366 -5.45 7.09 -14.38
N LEU A 367 -4.23 7.62 -14.22
CA LEU A 367 -3.58 8.41 -15.28
C LEU A 367 -3.15 7.54 -16.48
N LEU A 368 -2.99 6.22 -16.25
CA LEU A 368 -2.67 5.20 -17.24
C LEU A 368 -3.82 4.19 -17.30
N GLU A 369 -4.89 4.52 -18.03
CA GLU A 369 -6.03 3.62 -18.22
C GLU A 369 -5.68 2.49 -19.18
N GLU A 370 -5.82 1.24 -18.74
CA GLU A 370 -5.67 0.07 -19.61
C GLU A 370 -6.74 0.11 -20.74
N ASP A 371 -6.38 -0.39 -21.92
CA ASP A 371 -7.25 -0.53 -23.10
C ASP A 371 -7.84 0.76 -23.72
N LYS A 372 -7.40 1.94 -23.29
CA LYS A 372 -7.89 3.22 -23.83
C LYS A 372 -7.15 3.66 -25.10
N ASP A 373 -5.83 3.54 -25.08
CA ASP A 373 -4.93 3.99 -26.15
C ASP A 373 -3.64 3.16 -26.17
N ASP A 374 -2.74 3.46 -27.10
CA ASP A 374 -1.46 2.76 -27.24
C ASP A 374 -0.59 2.79 -25.96
N TYR A 375 -0.73 3.81 -25.11
CA TYR A 375 0.03 3.90 -23.85
C TYR A 375 -0.52 2.92 -22.82
N GLY A 376 -1.85 2.90 -22.65
CA GLY A 376 -2.54 1.90 -21.82
C GLY A 376 -2.30 0.47 -22.31
N ARG A 377 -2.29 0.28 -23.64
CA ARG A 377 -1.99 -1.00 -24.28
C ARG A 377 -0.57 -1.51 -23.97
N LEU A 378 0.43 -0.62 -23.99
CA LEU A 378 1.81 -0.98 -23.65
C LEU A 378 1.93 -1.48 -22.21
N LEU A 379 1.30 -0.78 -21.26
CA LEU A 379 1.25 -1.21 -19.86
C LEU A 379 0.59 -2.59 -19.72
N LYS A 380 -0.57 -2.77 -20.36
CA LYS A 380 -1.31 -4.03 -20.36
C LYS A 380 -0.48 -5.19 -20.91
N ILE A 381 0.25 -4.99 -22.01
CA ILE A 381 1.07 -6.03 -22.61
C ILE A 381 2.21 -6.46 -21.70
N PHE A 382 2.89 -5.51 -21.02
CA PHE A 382 3.89 -5.88 -20.02
C PHE A 382 3.27 -6.72 -18.89
N LYS A 383 2.11 -6.30 -18.36
CA LYS A 383 1.39 -7.05 -17.30
C LYS A 383 0.95 -8.44 -17.77
N ASP A 384 0.41 -8.55 -18.98
CA ASP A 384 -0.10 -9.81 -19.52
C ASP A 384 1.05 -10.80 -19.80
N VAL A 385 2.17 -10.32 -20.33
CA VAL A 385 3.38 -11.14 -20.54
C VAL A 385 3.99 -11.56 -19.20
N ALA A 386 4.10 -10.65 -18.23
CA ALA A 386 4.58 -10.98 -16.89
C ALA A 386 3.69 -12.03 -16.22
N ARG A 387 2.36 -11.84 -16.24
CA ARG A 387 1.41 -12.81 -15.68
C ARG A 387 1.54 -14.18 -16.34
N LYS A 388 1.53 -14.22 -17.67
CA LYS A 388 1.51 -15.48 -18.42
C LYS A 388 2.80 -16.28 -18.29
N PHE A 389 3.96 -15.60 -18.19
CA PHE A 389 5.25 -16.25 -18.34
C PHE A 389 6.21 -16.10 -17.16
N VAL A 390 5.92 -15.20 -16.21
CA VAL A 390 6.76 -14.94 -15.02
C VAL A 390 6.03 -15.39 -13.77
N PHE A 391 4.82 -14.89 -13.52
CA PHE A 391 4.10 -15.17 -12.26
C PHE A 391 3.58 -16.62 -12.19
N ASN A 392 3.18 -17.19 -13.32
CA ASN A 392 2.78 -18.61 -13.42
C ASN A 392 3.98 -19.58 -13.54
N HIS A 393 5.20 -19.13 -13.20
CA HIS A 393 6.35 -20.02 -13.18
C HIS A 393 6.34 -20.83 -11.89
N HIS A 394 6.58 -22.15 -11.97
CA HIS A 394 6.47 -23.07 -10.83
C HIS A 394 7.27 -22.65 -9.58
N GLU A 395 8.44 -22.02 -9.73
CA GLU A 395 9.21 -21.49 -8.58
C GLU A 395 8.47 -20.37 -7.86
N VAL A 396 7.79 -19.49 -8.59
CA VAL A 396 7.00 -18.39 -8.03
C VAL A 396 5.78 -18.96 -7.32
N GLU A 397 4.99 -19.79 -8.00
CA GLU A 397 3.78 -20.42 -7.42
C GLU A 397 4.10 -21.23 -6.15
N GLN A 398 5.20 -21.97 -6.13
CA GLN A 398 5.61 -22.74 -4.95
C GLN A 398 5.89 -21.83 -3.75
N LEU A 399 6.57 -20.72 -3.96
CA LEU A 399 6.90 -19.75 -2.91
C LEU A 399 5.66 -19.02 -2.41
N GLU A 400 4.69 -18.75 -3.29
CA GLU A 400 3.39 -18.18 -2.94
C GLU A 400 2.59 -19.12 -2.03
N LEU A 401 2.53 -20.41 -2.36
CA LEU A 401 1.89 -21.44 -1.52
C LEU A 401 2.58 -21.59 -0.16
N GLN A 402 3.91 -21.48 -0.12
CA GLN A 402 4.65 -21.46 1.13
C GLN A 402 4.28 -20.23 1.97
N GLY A 403 4.22 -19.05 1.34
CA GLY A 403 3.82 -17.80 1.99
C GLY A 403 2.46 -17.89 2.65
N ASP A 404 1.46 -18.41 1.94
CA ASP A 404 0.11 -18.64 2.49
C ASP A 404 0.15 -19.55 3.73
N ARG A 405 0.86 -20.68 3.65
CA ARG A 405 0.96 -21.63 4.77
C ARG A 405 1.67 -21.03 5.98
N ILE A 406 2.72 -20.26 5.77
CA ILE A 406 3.50 -19.60 6.83
C ILE A 406 2.62 -18.59 7.56
N ILE A 407 1.94 -17.70 6.82
CA ILE A 407 1.12 -16.64 7.42
C ILE A 407 -0.09 -17.22 8.14
N SER A 408 -0.82 -18.14 7.50
CA SER A 408 -1.93 -18.85 8.13
C SER A 408 -1.49 -19.64 9.37
N GLY A 409 -0.31 -20.27 9.31
CA GLY A 409 0.28 -20.99 10.42
C GLY A 409 0.67 -20.08 11.59
N LEU A 410 1.25 -18.92 11.32
CA LEU A 410 1.55 -17.92 12.34
C LEU A 410 0.28 -17.39 13.00
N LEU A 411 -0.76 -17.07 12.22
CA LEU A 411 -2.06 -16.66 12.77
C LEU A 411 -2.63 -17.73 13.71
N GLU A 412 -2.52 -19.01 13.34
CA GLU A 412 -2.96 -20.11 14.19
C GLU A 412 -2.13 -20.24 15.48
N ILE A 413 -0.81 -20.08 15.39
CA ILE A 413 0.09 -20.12 16.56
C ILE A 413 -0.26 -19.00 17.56
N TYR A 414 -0.65 -17.81 17.08
CA TYR A 414 -1.05 -16.68 17.93
C TYR A 414 -2.54 -16.67 18.28
N SER A 415 -3.35 -17.58 17.73
CA SER A 415 -4.80 -17.68 18.00
C SER A 415 -5.17 -17.84 19.48
N PRO A 416 -4.36 -18.48 20.35
CA PRO A 416 -4.64 -18.54 21.78
C PRO A 416 -4.80 -17.16 22.44
N LEU A 417 -4.06 -16.14 22.01
CA LEU A 417 -4.22 -14.77 22.51
C LEU A 417 -5.60 -14.19 22.17
N LEU A 418 -6.13 -14.50 20.99
CA LEU A 418 -7.48 -14.10 20.57
C LEU A 418 -8.57 -14.88 21.29
N ASN A 419 -8.28 -16.10 21.75
CA ASN A 419 -9.22 -16.95 22.47
C ASN A 419 -9.30 -16.63 23.97
N MET A 420 -8.39 -15.81 24.51
CA MET A 420 -8.43 -15.42 25.92
C MET A 420 -9.70 -14.62 26.25
N PRO A 421 -10.36 -14.86 27.40
CA PRO A 421 -11.42 -13.98 27.89
C PRO A 421 -10.91 -12.54 28.05
N TYR A 422 -11.77 -11.54 27.80
CA TYR A 422 -11.43 -10.11 27.92
C TYR A 422 -10.68 -9.77 29.21
N ARG A 423 -11.23 -10.16 30.37
CA ARG A 423 -10.63 -9.86 31.68
C ARG A 423 -9.25 -10.50 31.86
N ASP A 424 -9.06 -11.73 31.37
CA ASP A 424 -7.81 -12.46 31.50
C ASP A 424 -6.72 -11.89 30.59
N PHE A 425 -7.09 -11.44 29.38
CA PHE A 425 -6.16 -10.76 28.49
C PHE A 425 -5.76 -9.39 29.05
N CYS A 426 -6.72 -8.61 29.58
CA CYS A 426 -6.42 -7.35 30.27
C CYS A 426 -5.47 -7.57 31.46
N GLN A 427 -5.70 -8.61 32.26
CA GLN A 427 -4.80 -8.97 33.34
C GLN A 427 -3.40 -9.29 32.82
N LEU A 428 -3.29 -10.12 31.77
CA LEU A 428 -2.00 -10.43 31.14
C LEU A 428 -1.27 -9.16 30.67
N VAL A 429 -1.96 -8.21 30.04
CA VAL A 429 -1.35 -6.97 29.54
C VAL A 429 -0.86 -6.06 30.67
N ASN A 430 -1.57 -6.05 31.79
CA ASN A 430 -1.27 -5.21 32.96
C ASN A 430 -0.16 -5.80 33.83
N ASP A 431 -0.25 -7.10 34.12
CA ASP A 431 0.68 -7.81 35.01
C ASP A 431 1.92 -8.32 34.26
N ASP A 432 1.91 -8.28 32.92
CA ASP A 432 2.90 -8.87 32.01
C ASP A 432 3.10 -10.38 32.20
N THR A 433 2.17 -11.02 32.91
CA THR A 433 2.16 -12.45 33.20
C THR A 433 0.75 -12.92 33.55
N HIS A 434 0.43 -14.18 33.27
CA HIS A 434 -0.82 -14.77 33.73
C HIS A 434 -0.65 -16.23 34.15
N LYS A 435 -0.91 -16.53 35.43
CA LYS A 435 -0.65 -17.85 36.03
C LYS A 435 -1.40 -19.01 35.34
N ARG A 436 -2.64 -18.78 34.88
CA ARG A 436 -3.46 -19.80 34.21
C ARG A 436 -3.14 -19.97 32.73
N TYR A 437 -2.42 -19.01 32.13
CA TYR A 437 -2.20 -18.91 30.69
C TYR A 437 -0.69 -18.78 30.38
N PRO A 438 0.13 -19.80 30.71
CA PRO A 438 1.59 -19.73 30.58
C PRO A 438 2.06 -19.71 29.12
N ILE A 439 1.29 -20.28 28.19
CA ILE A 439 1.63 -20.29 26.76
C ILE A 439 1.33 -18.92 26.14
N GLU A 440 0.15 -18.39 26.41
CA GLU A 440 -0.31 -17.07 26.01
C GLU A 440 0.61 -15.99 26.58
N THR A 441 1.06 -16.12 27.82
CA THR A 441 2.06 -15.22 28.40
C THR A 441 3.33 -15.16 27.54
N ARG A 442 3.86 -16.32 27.12
CA ARG A 442 5.06 -16.40 26.28
C ARG A 442 4.83 -15.89 24.86
N LEU A 443 3.65 -16.16 24.29
CA LEU A 443 3.25 -15.62 22.98
C LEU A 443 3.10 -14.10 23.03
N TYR A 444 2.53 -13.55 24.11
CA TYR A 444 2.43 -12.10 24.31
C TYR A 444 3.81 -11.44 24.36
N HIS A 445 4.78 -12.05 25.03
CA HIS A 445 6.17 -11.55 25.09
C HIS A 445 6.91 -11.58 23.74
N LYS A 446 6.43 -12.36 22.76
CA LYS A 446 6.98 -12.35 21.39
C LYS A 446 6.53 -11.13 20.58
N LEU A 447 5.37 -10.55 20.91
CA LEU A 447 4.84 -9.38 20.22
C LEU A 447 5.79 -8.18 20.43
N SER A 448 5.98 -7.37 19.39
CA SER A 448 6.87 -6.22 19.53
C SER A 448 6.31 -5.18 20.48
N SER A 449 7.16 -4.63 21.36
CA SER A 449 6.79 -3.60 22.35
C SER A 449 6.03 -2.41 21.77
N LYS A 450 6.41 -1.95 20.57
CA LYS A 450 5.70 -0.88 19.84
C LYS A 450 4.23 -1.21 19.54
N HIS A 451 3.91 -2.47 19.22
CA HIS A 451 2.56 -2.91 18.92
C HIS A 451 1.75 -3.03 20.22
N CYS A 452 2.36 -3.59 21.27
CA CYS A 452 1.74 -3.63 22.60
C CYS A 452 1.46 -2.22 23.14
N HIS A 453 2.33 -1.25 22.88
CA HIS A 453 2.09 0.15 23.24
C HIS A 453 0.89 0.75 22.48
N ALA A 454 0.81 0.55 21.16
CA ALA A 454 -0.32 1.00 20.35
C ALA A 454 -1.66 0.39 20.81
N TYR A 455 -1.65 -0.90 21.18
CA TYR A 455 -2.81 -1.56 21.79
C TYR A 455 -3.22 -0.90 23.11
N ARG A 456 -2.27 -0.67 24.02
CA ARG A 456 -2.56 -0.02 25.32
C ARG A 456 -3.14 1.38 25.14
N GLU A 457 -2.55 2.18 24.26
CA GLU A 457 -3.03 3.53 23.96
C GLU A 457 -4.46 3.51 23.37
N ALA A 458 -4.73 2.62 22.42
CA ALA A 458 -6.06 2.49 21.82
C ALA A 458 -7.12 2.02 22.82
N THR A 459 -6.73 1.23 23.82
CA THR A 459 -7.64 0.68 24.83
C THR A 459 -7.81 1.58 26.06
N CYS A 460 -6.95 2.59 26.27
CA CYS A 460 -7.04 3.50 27.42
C CYS A 460 -8.41 4.18 27.57
N ALA A 461 -9.03 4.57 26.45
CA ALA A 461 -10.30 5.30 26.46
C ALA A 461 -11.54 4.40 26.59
N LEU A 462 -11.38 3.07 26.52
CA LEU A 462 -12.54 2.15 26.52
C LEU A 462 -13.29 2.14 27.85
N SER A 463 -12.62 2.48 28.96
CA SER A 463 -13.24 2.52 30.29
C SER A 463 -14.46 3.45 30.42
N ALA A 464 -14.66 4.36 29.45
CA ALA A 464 -15.82 5.25 29.39
C ALA A 464 -17.05 4.64 28.67
N LEU A 465 -16.91 3.48 28.03
CA LEU A 465 -17.97 2.82 27.25
C LEU A 465 -18.74 1.78 28.09
N ALA A 466 -19.88 1.29 27.58
CA ALA A 466 -20.60 0.19 28.22
C ALA A 466 -19.79 -1.13 28.14
N ASP A 467 -19.98 -2.03 29.12
CA ASP A 467 -19.19 -3.28 29.23
C ASP A 467 -19.18 -4.11 27.94
N ALA A 468 -20.32 -4.24 27.26
CA ALA A 468 -20.42 -4.99 26.00
C ALA A 468 -19.65 -4.32 24.85
N GLU A 469 -19.66 -2.98 24.79
CA GLU A 469 -18.89 -2.22 23.80
C GLU A 469 -17.39 -2.29 24.08
N GLN A 470 -17.00 -2.25 25.35
CA GLN A 470 -15.60 -2.40 25.76
C GLN A 470 -15.01 -3.72 25.26
N GLU A 471 -15.73 -4.83 25.46
CA GLU A 471 -15.28 -6.15 25.02
C GLU A 471 -15.17 -6.25 23.50
N VAL A 472 -16.13 -5.68 22.76
CA VAL A 472 -16.13 -5.65 21.30
C VAL A 472 -14.94 -4.83 20.76
N TRP A 473 -14.74 -3.62 21.28
CA TRP A 473 -13.61 -2.76 20.88
C TRP A 473 -12.26 -3.33 21.29
N GLU A 474 -12.16 -3.90 22.48
CA GLU A 474 -10.91 -4.52 22.93
C GLU A 474 -10.55 -5.70 22.04
N TYR A 475 -11.49 -6.57 21.68
CA TYR A 475 -11.22 -7.67 20.75
C TYR A 475 -10.72 -7.15 19.40
N TYR A 476 -11.34 -6.07 18.87
CA TYR A 476 -10.87 -5.43 17.64
C TYR A 476 -9.41 -4.97 17.74
N TYR A 477 -9.06 -4.26 18.81
CA TYR A 477 -7.67 -3.80 19.00
C TYR A 477 -6.70 -4.95 19.29
N ARG A 478 -7.14 -6.02 19.95
CA ARG A 478 -6.35 -7.23 20.16
C ARG A 478 -6.07 -7.96 18.85
N ALA A 479 -7.07 -8.08 17.98
CA ALA A 479 -6.89 -8.63 16.64
C ALA A 479 -5.93 -7.77 15.82
N ARG A 480 -6.07 -6.43 15.88
CA ARG A 480 -5.14 -5.51 15.21
C ARG A 480 -3.72 -5.60 15.76
N LEU A 481 -3.52 -5.78 17.06
CA LEU A 481 -2.20 -6.02 17.66
C LEU A 481 -1.47 -7.20 17.01
N ILE A 482 -2.18 -8.32 16.81
CA ILE A 482 -1.60 -9.52 16.17
C ILE A 482 -1.34 -9.27 14.68
N LEU A 483 -2.29 -8.65 13.98
CA LEU A 483 -2.12 -8.27 12.57
C LEU A 483 -0.94 -7.32 12.37
N ASP A 484 -0.74 -6.36 13.27
CA ASP A 484 0.38 -5.41 13.22
C ASP A 484 1.73 -6.13 13.40
N TYR A 485 1.78 -7.12 14.28
CA TYR A 485 2.96 -7.93 14.50
C TYR A 485 3.30 -8.78 13.27
N ILE A 486 2.32 -9.52 12.73
CA ILE A 486 2.51 -10.40 11.57
C ILE A 486 2.83 -9.61 10.31
N SER A 487 2.03 -8.59 9.96
CA SER A 487 2.30 -7.77 8.77
C SER A 487 3.61 -6.98 8.87
N GLY A 488 4.06 -6.65 10.09
CA GLY A 488 5.32 -5.97 10.37
C GLY A 488 6.58 -6.82 10.17
N MET A 489 6.43 -8.14 9.99
CA MET A 489 7.55 -9.05 9.73
C MET A 489 8.14 -8.85 8.32
N THR A 490 9.38 -9.32 8.12
CA THR A 490 9.95 -9.55 6.78
C THR A 490 9.67 -10.99 6.37
N ASP A 491 9.87 -11.33 5.09
CA ASP A 491 9.57 -12.67 4.57
C ASP A 491 10.43 -13.73 5.28
N LEU A 492 11.73 -13.45 5.41
CA LEU A 492 12.66 -14.34 6.13
C LEU A 492 12.29 -14.47 7.61
N TYR A 493 11.95 -13.37 8.28
CA TYR A 493 11.60 -13.44 9.71
C TYR A 493 10.31 -14.22 9.94
N ALA A 494 9.30 -14.04 9.08
CA ALA A 494 8.05 -14.81 9.15
C ALA A 494 8.31 -16.30 8.92
N TYR A 495 9.13 -16.64 7.92
CA TYR A 495 9.56 -18.01 7.65
C TYR A 495 10.26 -18.66 8.86
N ASP A 496 11.28 -17.98 9.39
CA ASP A 496 12.05 -18.48 10.53
C ASP A 496 11.19 -18.59 11.80
N GLU A 497 10.35 -17.59 12.07
CA GLU A 497 9.48 -17.61 13.26
C GLU A 497 8.47 -18.75 13.18
N TYR A 498 7.88 -18.99 12.01
CA TYR A 498 7.01 -20.13 11.79
C TYR A 498 7.72 -21.46 12.07
N ARG A 499 8.94 -21.64 11.53
CA ARG A 499 9.70 -22.88 11.73
C ARG A 499 10.12 -23.10 13.18
N ARG A 500 10.62 -22.06 13.86
CA ARG A 500 10.96 -22.11 15.28
C ARG A 500 9.77 -22.52 16.14
N LEU A 501 8.61 -21.93 15.90
CA LEU A 501 7.39 -22.18 16.69
C LEU A 501 6.73 -23.53 16.35
N MET A 502 7.00 -24.07 15.16
CA MET A 502 6.61 -25.42 14.76
C MET A 502 7.62 -26.52 15.18
N ALA A 503 8.72 -26.15 15.84
CA ALA A 503 9.79 -27.05 16.28
C ALA A 503 10.42 -27.88 15.14
N VAL A 504 10.65 -27.25 13.99
CA VAL A 504 11.26 -27.85 12.79
C VAL A 504 12.58 -27.15 12.39
N ASP A 505 13.23 -26.52 13.36
CA ASP A 505 14.53 -25.84 13.25
C ASP A 505 15.61 -26.53 14.09
#